data_AF-G5RZI5-F1
#
_entry.id   AF-G5RZI5-F1
#
_cell.length_a   1.000
_cell.length_b   1.000
_cell.length_c   1.000
_cell.angle_alpha   90.00
_cell.angle_beta   90.00
_cell.angle_gamma   90.00
#
_symmetry.space_group_name_H-M   'P 1'
#
loop_
_entity.id
_entity.type
_entity.pdbx_description
1 polymer ?
#
loop_
_entity_poly.entity_id
_entity_poly.type
_entity_poly.pdbx_seq_one_letter_code
_entity_poly.pdbx_strand_id
1 'polypeptide(L)' 'MIPDVSQALAWLEKHPQALKGIQRGLERETLRVNADGTLATTGHPEALGSALTGHPEALGSAFSADP' A
#
# COMPACT_ATOMS: atom_id res chain seq x y z
N MET A 1 12.92 -25.72 10.25
CA MET A 1 13.12 -26.56 9.05
C MET A 1 12.27 -25.94 7.95
N ILE A 2 12.85 -25.61 6.79
CA ILE A 2 12.11 -25.07 5.63
C ILE A 2 11.72 -26.25 4.73
N PRO A 3 10.48 -26.33 4.20
CA PRO A 3 10.06 -27.44 3.35
C PRO A 3 10.73 -27.38 1.98
N ASP A 4 10.88 -28.55 1.36
CA ASP A 4 11.26 -28.62 -0.05
C ASP A 4 10.11 -28.10 -0.94
N VAL A 5 10.40 -27.08 -1.75
CA VAL A 5 9.46 -26.44 -2.67
C VAL A 5 9.91 -26.58 -4.13
N SER A 6 10.86 -27.46 -4.43
CA SER A 6 11.50 -27.60 -5.74
C SER A 6 10.48 -27.85 -6.86
N GLN A 7 9.42 -28.64 -6.61
CA GLN A 7 8.37 -28.89 -7.59
C GLN A 7 7.54 -27.64 -7.92
N ALA A 8 7.23 -26.82 -6.91
CA ALA A 8 6.46 -25.59 -7.10
C ALA A 8 7.28 -24.53 -7.85
N LEU A 9 8.58 -24.43 -7.54
CA LEU A 9 9.51 -23.56 -8.27
C LEU A 9 9.65 -23.98 -9.74
N ALA A 10 9.85 -25.28 -10.01
CA ALA A 10 9.93 -25.80 -11.38
C ALA A 10 8.64 -25.57 -12.19
N TRP A 11 7.47 -25.56 -11.54
CA TRP A 11 6.23 -25.17 -12.18
C TRP A 11 6.20 -23.67 -12.48
N LEU A 12 6.60 -22.82 -11.52
CA LEU A 12 6.62 -21.37 -11.70
C LEU A 12 7.57 -20.93 -12.82
N GLU A 13 8.75 -21.54 -12.91
CA GLU A 13 9.73 -21.32 -13.99
C GLU A 13 9.13 -21.57 -15.38
N LYS A 14 8.27 -22.58 -15.52
CA LYS A 14 7.59 -22.93 -16.78
C LYS A 14 6.41 -22.01 -17.11
N HIS A 15 5.94 -21.21 -16.15
CA HIS A 15 4.77 -20.34 -16.33
C HIS A 15 5.11 -18.88 -15.92
N PRO A 16 6.04 -18.22 -16.63
CA PRO A 16 6.53 -16.88 -16.23
C PRO A 16 5.44 -15.81 -16.22
N GLN A 17 4.34 -16.00 -16.96
CA GLN A 17 3.20 -15.08 -16.99
C GLN A 17 2.23 -15.27 -15.82
N ALA A 18 2.36 -16.35 -15.03
CA ALA A 18 1.43 -16.66 -13.93
C ALA A 18 1.42 -15.59 -12.82
N LEU A 19 2.49 -14.79 -12.70
CA LEU A 19 2.61 -13.70 -11.75
C LEU A 19 2.44 -12.31 -12.39
N LYS A 20 2.17 -12.22 -13.70
CA LYS A 20 1.88 -10.93 -14.35
C LYS A 20 0.58 -10.37 -13.75
N GLY A 21 0.60 -9.10 -13.38
CA GLY A 21 -0.59 -8.40 -12.87
C GLY A 21 -0.82 -8.51 -11.36
N ILE A 22 0.18 -8.89 -10.55
CA ILE A 22 0.08 -8.76 -9.09
C ILE A 22 -0.14 -7.29 -8.72
N GLN A 23 -1.31 -7.00 -8.16
CA GLN A 23 -1.68 -5.70 -7.60
C GLN A 23 -1.42 -5.66 -6.10
N ARG A 24 -1.14 -4.47 -5.57
CA ARG A 24 -0.86 -4.25 -4.14
C ARG A 24 -1.56 -2.98 -3.68
N GLY A 25 -2.07 -2.99 -2.46
CA GLY A 25 -2.51 -1.81 -1.73
C GLY A 25 -1.64 -1.61 -0.50
N LEU A 26 -1.42 -0.36 -0.11
CA LEU A 26 -0.67 -0.01 1.11
C LEU A 26 -1.50 0.96 1.94
N GLU A 27 -1.56 0.69 3.24
CA GLU A 27 -2.15 1.57 4.24
C GLU A 27 -1.11 1.85 5.31
N ARG A 28 -1.06 3.09 5.80
CA ARG A 28 -0.10 3.52 6.82
C ARG A 28 -0.73 4.53 7.75
N GLU A 29 -0.59 4.26 9.04
CA GLU A 29 -1.04 5.14 10.10
C GLU A 29 0.13 5.91 10.72
N THR A 30 -0.15 7.10 11.24
CA THR A 30 0.80 7.88 12.03
C THR A 30 0.07 8.84 12.94
N LEU A 31 0.63 9.08 14.11
CA LEU A 31 0.15 10.14 15.00
C LEU A 31 0.61 11.50 14.46
N ARG A 32 -0.23 12.52 14.68
CA ARG A 32 0.18 13.92 14.54
C ARG A 32 0.79 14.37 15.86
N VAL A 33 1.98 14.96 15.79
CA VAL A 33 2.74 15.41 16.96
C VAL A 33 3.11 16.88 16.84
N ASN A 34 3.25 17.54 17.98
CA ASN A 34 3.86 18.86 18.06
C ASN A 34 5.39 18.75 17.94
N ALA A 35 6.08 19.89 17.78
CA ALA A 35 7.53 19.91 17.62
C ALA A 35 8.30 19.35 18.83
N ASP A 36 7.70 19.38 20.02
CA ASP A 36 8.23 18.79 21.25
C ASP A 36 7.95 17.27 21.39
N GLY A 37 7.28 16.66 20.41
CA GLY A 37 6.93 15.25 20.39
C GLY A 37 5.64 14.89 21.12
N THR A 38 4.92 15.87 21.71
CA THR A 38 3.61 15.62 22.33
C THR A 38 2.52 15.39 21.28
N LEU A 39 1.43 14.72 21.65
CA LEU A 39 0.31 14.50 20.74
C LEU A 39 -0.36 15.83 20.38
N ALA A 40 -0.60 16.04 19.08
CA ALA A 40 -1.40 17.16 18.62
C ALA A 40 -2.86 16.97 19.06
N THR A 41 -3.45 17.99 19.69
CA THR A 41 -4.85 17.99 20.15
C THR A 41 -5.79 18.75 19.22
N THR A 42 -5.27 19.31 18.13
CA THR A 42 -6.08 19.97 17.08
C THR A 42 -6.91 18.94 16.32
N GLY A 43 -7.98 19.38 15.66
CA GLY A 43 -8.79 18.53 14.78
C GLY A 43 -8.04 18.02 13.55
N HIS A 44 -8.75 17.28 12.69
CA HIS A 44 -8.22 16.86 11.40
C HIS A 44 -7.88 18.10 10.53
N PRO A 45 -6.73 18.16 9.84
CA PRO A 45 -6.39 19.31 9.01
C PRO A 45 -7.45 19.55 7.91
N GLU A 46 -8.06 20.74 7.90
CA GLU A 46 -9.16 21.07 6.97
C GLU A 46 -8.76 20.94 5.48
N ALA A 47 -7.50 21.24 5.17
CA ALA A 47 -6.97 21.13 3.81
C ALA A 47 -6.95 19.69 3.26
N LEU A 48 -7.00 18.68 4.14
CA LEU A 48 -7.11 17.29 3.71
C LEU A 48 -8.58 16.93 3.38
N GLY A 49 -9.56 17.55 4.05
CA GLY A 49 -10.99 17.38 3.80
C GLY A 49 -11.73 16.58 4.89
N SER A 50 -12.81 15.87 4.52
CA SER A 50 -13.49 14.91 5.40
C SER A 50 -12.79 13.54 5.51
N ALA A 51 -12.39 13.16 6.72
CA ALA A 51 -11.88 11.82 7.01
C ALA A 51 -12.92 10.69 6.78
N LEU A 52 -14.23 10.99 6.85
CA LEU A 52 -15.30 9.99 6.78
C LEU A 52 -15.57 9.49 5.36
N THR A 53 -15.43 10.36 4.36
CA THR A 53 -15.79 10.05 2.97
C THR A 53 -14.60 9.59 2.12
N GLY A 54 -13.41 9.50 2.73
CA GLY A 54 -12.16 9.28 2.03
C GLY A 54 -11.73 10.50 1.18
N HIS A 55 -10.45 10.57 0.87
CA HIS A 55 -9.88 11.57 -0.04
C HIS A 55 -9.51 10.92 -1.37
N PRO A 56 -10.00 11.43 -2.52
CA PRO A 56 -9.71 10.84 -3.82
C PRO A 56 -8.21 10.80 -4.14
N GLU A 57 -7.43 11.79 -3.69
CA GLU A 57 -5.98 11.88 -3.96
C GLU A 57 -5.13 10.89 -3.15
N ALA A 58 -5.68 10.24 -2.11
CA ALA A 58 -4.97 9.18 -1.39
C ALA A 58 -4.90 7.86 -2.20
N LEU A 59 -5.71 7.75 -3.26
CA LEU A 59 -5.65 6.67 -4.24
C LEU A 59 -4.85 7.18 -5.45
N GLY A 60 -3.53 7.15 -5.35
CA GLY A 60 -2.62 7.61 -6.41
C GLY A 60 -3.01 7.08 -7.79
N SER A 61 -3.43 7.99 -8.66
CA SER A 61 -3.56 7.82 -10.09
C SER A 61 -2.18 7.81 -10.76
N ALA A 62 -1.44 6.70 -10.61
CA ALA A 62 -0.24 6.46 -11.43
C ALA A 62 0.11 4.96 -11.48
N PHE A 63 -0.80 4.14 -11.98
CA PHE A 63 -0.39 2.92 -12.68
C PHE A 63 -0.86 3.08 -14.13
N SER A 64 -0.16 3.94 -14.87
CA SER A 64 -0.14 3.84 -16.33
C SER A 64 0.40 2.46 -16.63
N ALA A 65 -0.47 1.59 -17.13
CA ALA A 65 -0.08 0.32 -17.69
C ALA A 65 0.91 0.60 -18.83
N ASP A 66 2.12 0.06 -18.74
CA ASP A 66 2.88 -0.28 -19.94
C ASP A 66 2.49 -1.71 -20.34
N PRO A 67 2.47 -2.04 -21.65
CA PRO A 67 1.77 -3.19 -22.24
C PRO A 67 2.16 -4.58 -21.69
#